data_AF-A0A7C4AHG8-F1
#
_entry.id   AF-A0A7C4AHG8-F1
#
_cell.length_a   1.000
_cell.length_b   1.000
_cell.length_c   1.000
_cell.angle_alpha   90.00
_cell.angle_beta   90.00
_cell.angle_gamma   90.00
#
_symmetry.space_group_name_H-M   'P 1'
#
loop_
_entity.id
_entity.type
_entity.pdbx_description
1 polymer ?
#
loop_
_entity_poly.entity_id
_entity_poly.type
_entity_poly.pdbx_seq_one_letter_code
_entity_poly.pdbx_strand_id
1 'polypeptide(L)'
;QGQLGILLALASSLTFAGIPLFLRRMGASGQTGAVFLGNAILAACCLPFYFQGPGPDMTGVGALVILGVVQTGLAYHLYSRAIPHVRALEASLIPVIEPILNPLWVFLFLGEKPAPTAMLGGAIVLGAATVQGLLAARDR
;
A
#
# COMPACT_ATOMS: atom_id res chain seq x y z
N GLN A 1 -6.08 -3.69 29.52
CA GLN A 1 -5.01 -2.91 28.87
C GLN A 1 -5.00 -2.99 27.33
N GLY A 2 -5.83 -3.80 26.66
CA GLY A 2 -5.87 -3.86 25.18
C GLY A 2 -6.88 -2.95 24.46
N GLN A 3 -7.81 -2.31 25.19
CA GLN A 3 -8.94 -1.59 24.59
C GLN A 3 -8.52 -0.33 23.81
N LEU A 4 -7.55 0.45 24.32
CA LEU A 4 -7.01 1.61 23.60
C LEU A 4 -6.32 1.20 22.30
N GLY A 5 -5.58 0.08 22.30
CA GLY A 5 -4.96 -0.46 21.09
C GLY A 5 -6.01 -0.86 20.04
N ILE A 6 -7.11 -1.49 20.46
CA ILE A 6 -8.22 -1.85 19.57
C ILE A 6 -8.87 -0.60 18.96
N LEU A 7 -9.15 0.42 19.79
CA LEU A 7 -9.70 1.69 19.31
C LEU A 7 -8.79 2.39 18.28
N LEU A 8 -7.49 2.44 18.56
CA LEU A 8 -6.51 3.03 17.63
C LEU A 8 -6.41 2.21 16.33
N ALA A 9 -6.42 0.89 16.40
CA ALA A 9 -6.40 0.02 15.23
C ALA A 9 -7.65 0.22 14.35
N LEU A 10 -8.84 0.33 14.96
CA LEU A 10 -10.09 0.62 14.25
C LEU A 10 -10.06 2.01 13.61
N ALA A 11 -9.62 3.02 14.35
CA ALA A 11 -9.50 4.39 13.84
C ALA A 11 -8.52 4.46 12.65
N SER A 12 -7.37 3.78 12.74
CA SER A 12 -6.38 3.70 11.65
C SER A 12 -6.96 3.00 10.42
N SER A 13 -7.68 1.89 10.61
CA SER A 13 -8.30 1.13 9.52
C SER A 13 -9.40 1.93 8.82
N LEU A 14 -10.22 2.67 9.58
CA LEU A 14 -11.28 3.52 9.03
C LEU A 14 -10.68 4.69 8.23
N THR A 15 -9.62 5.31 8.75
CA THR A 15 -8.90 6.38 8.05
C THR A 15 -8.29 5.86 6.75
N PHE A 16 -7.67 4.68 6.79
CA PHE A 16 -7.08 4.03 5.61
C PHE A 16 -8.14 3.69 4.54
N ALA A 17 -9.30 3.17 4.95
CA ALA A 17 -10.42 2.91 4.04
C ALA A 17 -10.98 4.19 3.40
N GLY A 18 -10.89 5.33 4.10
CA GLY A 18 -11.30 6.63 3.58
C GLY A 18 -10.42 7.16 2.46
N ILE A 19 -9.11 6.90 2.50
CA ILE A 19 -8.11 7.41 1.53
C ILE A 19 -8.55 7.20 0.06
N PRO A 20 -8.85 5.98 -0.42
CA PRO A 20 -9.25 5.78 -1.80
C PRO A 20 -10.59 6.44 -2.15
N LEU A 21 -11.53 6.55 -1.20
CA LEU A 21 -12.82 7.20 -1.41
C LEU A 21 -12.67 8.71 -1.65
N PHE A 22 -11.82 9.37 -0.86
CA PHE A 22 -11.55 10.80 -1.03
C PHE A 22 -10.67 11.07 -2.25
N LEU A 23 -9.63 10.26 -2.49
CA LEU A 23 -8.77 10.39 -3.68
C LEU A 23 -9.56 10.25 -4.98
N ARG A 24 -10.52 9.32 -5.06
CA ARG A 24 -11.38 9.16 -6.25
C ARG A 24 -12.25 10.38 -6.55
N ARG A 25 -12.56 11.21 -5.55
CA ARG A 25 -13.31 12.47 -5.75
C ARG A 25 -12.44 13.62 -6.23
N MET A 26 -11.11 13.46 -6.24
CA MET A 26 -10.17 14.47 -6.69
C MET A 26 -9.68 14.17 -8.12
N GLY A 27 -9.47 15.22 -8.92
CA GLY A 27 -8.77 15.10 -10.20
C GLY A 27 -7.31 14.68 -10.01
N ALA A 28 -6.64 14.21 -11.07
CA ALA A 28 -5.27 13.66 -10.99
C ALA A 28 -4.24 14.62 -10.34
N SER A 29 -4.34 15.92 -10.61
CA SER A 29 -3.52 16.95 -9.97
C SER A 29 -3.81 17.09 -8.48
N GLY A 30 -5.09 17.04 -8.09
CA GLY A 30 -5.52 17.07 -6.69
C GLY A 30 -5.11 15.82 -5.90
N GLN A 31 -5.16 14.64 -6.52
CA GLN A 31 -4.69 13.40 -5.90
C GLN A 31 -3.21 13.46 -5.54
N THR A 32 -2.38 13.95 -6.46
CA THR A 32 -0.94 14.10 -6.25
C THR A 32 -0.64 15.11 -5.14
N GLY A 33 -1.35 16.25 -5.13
CA GLY A 33 -1.22 17.26 -4.08
C GLY A 33 -1.64 16.76 -2.69
N ALA A 34 -2.76 16.02 -2.60
CA ALA A 34 -3.25 15.46 -1.34
C ALA A 34 -2.28 14.43 -0.75
N VAL A 35 -1.72 13.56 -1.60
CA VAL A 35 -0.67 12.61 -1.23
C VAL A 35 0.59 13.33 -0.71
N PHE A 36 1.04 14.35 -1.44
CA PHE A 36 2.24 15.10 -1.07
C PHE A 36 2.05 15.78 0.29
N LEU A 37 0.92 16.43 0.50
CA LEU A 37 0.57 17.06 1.77
C LEU A 37 0.47 16.02 2.90
N GLY A 38 -0.13 14.86 2.64
CA GLY A 38 -0.18 13.77 3.61
C GLY A 38 1.20 13.29 4.04
N ASN A 39 2.13 13.12 3.10
CA ASN A 39 3.52 12.76 3.40
C ASN A 39 4.27 13.90 4.13
N ALA A 40 4.00 15.16 3.80
CA ALA A 40 4.59 16.31 4.48
C ALA A 40 4.12 16.43 5.93
N ILE A 41 2.82 16.23 6.19
CA ILE A 41 2.26 16.18 7.54
C ILE A 41 2.87 15.00 8.32
N LEU A 42 2.96 13.82 7.71
CA LEU A 42 3.60 12.66 8.32
C LEU A 42 5.06 12.96 8.70
N ALA A 43 5.83 13.56 7.79
CA ALA A 43 7.21 13.96 8.05
C ALA A 43 7.29 14.95 9.23
N ALA A 44 6.43 15.97 9.27
CA ALA A 44 6.39 16.94 10.37
C ALA A 44 6.01 16.30 11.72
N CYS A 45 5.04 15.38 11.73
CA CYS A 45 4.63 14.64 12.93
C CYS A 45 5.71 13.66 13.41
N CYS A 46 6.46 13.04 12.50
CA CYS A 46 7.53 12.08 12.84
C CYS A 46 8.85 12.77 13.20
N LEU A 47 9.12 13.97 12.71
CA LEU A 47 10.33 14.74 12.99
C LEU A 47 10.68 14.89 14.49
N PRO A 48 9.74 15.21 15.41
CA PRO A 48 10.06 15.28 16.84
C PRO A 48 10.42 13.93 17.46
N PHE A 49 9.97 12.81 16.88
CA PHE A 49 10.30 11.47 17.37
C PHE A 49 11.66 10.98 16.86
N TYR A 50 12.13 11.50 15.71
CA TYR A 50 13.45 11.19 15.18
C TYR A 50 14.58 11.52 16.17
N PHE A 51 14.45 12.64 16.89
CA PHE A 51 15.45 13.07 17.88
C PHE A 51 15.39 12.30 19.21
N GLN A 52 14.42 11.40 19.40
CA GLN A 52 14.24 10.64 20.65
C GLN A 52 14.94 9.27 20.64
N GLY A 53 15.43 8.81 19.48
CA GLY A 53 16.09 7.51 19.31
C GLY A 53 17.51 7.62 18.77
N PRO A 54 18.28 6.52 18.79
CA PRO A 54 19.54 6.46 18.05
C PRO A 54 19.27 6.70 16.56
N GLY A 55 20.05 7.60 15.96
CA GLY A 55 19.93 7.90 14.53
C GLY A 55 20.20 6.66 13.67
N PRO A 56 19.59 6.55 12.48
CA PRO A 56 19.83 5.45 11.58
C PRO A 56 21.30 5.40 11.16
N ASP A 57 21.86 4.19 11.14
CA ASP A 57 23.17 3.94 10.54
C ASP A 57 23.12 4.18 9.01
N MET A 58 24.26 4.22 8.32
CA MET A 58 24.35 4.46 6.87
C MET A 58 23.49 3.50 6.05
N THR A 59 23.35 2.26 6.52
CA THR A 59 22.45 1.25 5.95
C THR A 59 20.98 1.64 6.11
N GLY A 60 20.58 2.14 7.28
CA GLY A 60 19.24 2.64 7.56
C GLY A 60 18.88 3.88 6.76
N VAL A 61 19.82 4.82 6.61
CA VAL A 61 19.64 5.98 5.73
C VAL A 61 19.45 5.54 4.28
N GLY A 62 20.26 4.60 3.79
CA GLY A 62 20.11 4.02 2.46
C GLY A 62 18.73 3.38 2.25
N ALA A 63 18.25 2.61 3.23
CA ALA A 63 16.92 2.01 3.20
C ALA A 63 15.80 3.05 3.15
N LEU A 64 15.89 4.13 3.95
CA LEU A 64 14.91 5.22 3.95
C LEU A 64 14.85 5.95 2.61
N VAL A 65 16.02 6.20 1.99
CA VAL A 65 16.10 6.84 0.67
C VAL A 65 15.49 5.93 -0.40
N ILE A 66 15.79 4.63 -0.38
CA ILE A 66 15.19 3.66 -1.31
C ILE A 66 13.67 3.61 -1.14
N LEU A 67 13.19 3.59 0.11
CA LEU A 67 11.76 3.61 0.42
C LEU A 67 11.09 4.88 -0.15
N GLY A 68 11.64 6.06 0.14
CA GLY A 68 11.06 7.33 -0.32
C GLY A 68 11.13 7.51 -1.83
N VAL A 69 12.26 7.20 -2.46
CA VAL A 69 12.48 7.46 -3.90
C VAL A 69 11.90 6.35 -4.77
N VAL A 70 12.24 5.10 -4.48
CA VAL A 70 11.88 3.95 -5.32
C VAL A 70 10.49 3.43 -4.97
N GLN A 71 10.17 3.26 -3.69
CA GLN A 71 8.86 2.71 -3.31
C GLN A 71 7.75 3.76 -3.44
N THR A 72 7.98 4.98 -2.96
CA THR A 72 6.93 6.04 -2.97
C THR A 72 7.01 6.93 -4.22
N GLY A 73 8.16 7.56 -4.49
CA GLY A 73 8.32 8.51 -5.59
C GLY A 73 8.08 7.92 -6.97
N LEU A 74 8.76 6.82 -7.29
CA LEU A 74 8.61 6.13 -8.57
C LEU A 74 7.20 5.55 -8.74
N ALA A 75 6.60 4.99 -7.68
CA ALA A 75 5.24 4.49 -7.73
C ALA A 75 4.24 5.61 -8.08
N TYR A 76 4.34 6.79 -7.47
CA TYR A 76 3.47 7.93 -7.83
C TYR A 76 3.72 8.43 -9.25
N HIS A 77 4.97 8.42 -9.71
CA HIS A 77 5.31 8.78 -11.08
C HIS A 77 4.66 7.82 -12.10
N LEU A 78 4.77 6.51 -11.86
CA LEU A 78 4.14 5.50 -12.71
C LEU A 78 2.61 5.57 -12.62
N TYR A 79 2.05 5.75 -11.42
CA TYR A 79 0.61 5.84 -11.20
C TYR A 79 0.00 7.04 -11.93
N SER A 80 0.61 8.22 -11.81
CA SER A 80 0.14 9.44 -12.51
C SER A 80 0.24 9.33 -14.04
N ARG A 81 1.22 8.57 -14.56
CA ARG A 81 1.34 8.26 -15.99
C ARG A 81 0.34 7.20 -16.47
N ALA A 82 0.03 6.23 -15.62
CA ALA A 82 -0.81 5.09 -15.96
C ALA A 82 -2.32 5.42 -15.85
N ILE A 83 -2.74 6.19 -14.84
CA ILE A 83 -4.16 6.47 -14.59
C ILE A 83 -4.96 7.02 -15.79
N PRO A 84 -4.39 7.82 -16.73
CA PRO A 84 -5.12 8.27 -17.92
C PRO A 84 -5.25 7.18 -19.01
N HIS A 85 -4.41 6.14 -18.97
CA HIS A 85 -4.32 5.09 -19.98
C HIS A 85 -4.97 3.77 -19.54
N VAL A 86 -5.13 3.56 -18.23
CA VAL A 86 -5.62 2.33 -17.63
C VAL A 86 -7.15 2.35 -17.57
N ARG A 87 -7.80 1.33 -18.13
CA ARG A 87 -9.27 1.20 -18.06
C ARG A 87 -9.69 0.86 -16.64
N ALA A 88 -10.89 1.27 -16.21
CA ALA A 88 -11.40 1.03 -14.85
C ALA A 88 -11.29 -0.44 -14.37
N LEU A 89 -11.37 -1.40 -15.31
CA LEU A 89 -11.18 -2.82 -15.04
C LEU A 89 -9.74 -3.16 -14.59
N GLU A 90 -8.74 -2.69 -15.31
CA GLU A 90 -7.32 -2.94 -15.01
C GLU A 90 -6.95 -2.32 -13.67
N ALA A 91 -7.44 -1.10 -13.38
CA ALA A 91 -7.24 -0.45 -12.09
C ALA A 91 -7.86 -1.23 -10.91
N SER A 92 -8.90 -2.03 -11.16
CA SER A 92 -9.54 -2.89 -10.14
C SER A 92 -8.79 -4.20 -9.89
N LEU A 93 -7.97 -4.64 -10.84
CA LEU A 93 -7.14 -5.85 -10.73
C LEU A 93 -5.81 -5.60 -9.99
N ILE A 94 -5.32 -4.36 -9.98
CA ILE A 94 -4.06 -4.01 -9.29
C ILE A 94 -4.08 -4.35 -7.79
N PRO A 95 -5.10 -3.95 -6.99
CA PRO A 95 -5.17 -4.28 -5.55
C PRO A 95 -5.31 -5.78 -5.28
N VAL A 96 -5.73 -6.54 -6.29
CA VAL A 96 -5.92 -7.98 -6.22
C VAL A 96 -4.59 -8.72 -6.43
N ILE A 97 -3.73 -8.20 -7.31
CA ILE A 97 -2.41 -8.77 -7.61
C ILE A 97 -1.41 -8.48 -6.48
N GLU A 98 -1.52 -7.33 -5.81
CA GLU A 98 -0.58 -6.87 -4.79
C GLU A 98 -0.37 -7.86 -3.61
N PRO A 99 -1.41 -8.44 -2.98
CA PRO A 99 -1.23 -9.41 -1.90
C PRO A 99 -0.65 -10.75 -2.36
N ILE A 100 -0.76 -11.09 -3.65
CA ILE A 100 -0.21 -12.32 -4.22
C ILE A 100 1.29 -12.16 -4.48
N LEU A 101 1.68 -10.97 -4.98
CA LEU A 101 3.07 -10.64 -5.25
C LEU A 101 3.92 -10.61 -3.97
N ASN A 102 3.37 -10.12 -2.84
CA ASN A 102 4.13 -10.01 -1.58
C ASN A 102 4.75 -11.35 -1.10
N PRO A 103 3.99 -12.45 -0.90
CA PRO A 103 4.57 -13.76 -0.58
C PRO A 103 5.49 -14.31 -1.68
N LEU A 104 5.17 -14.04 -2.95
CA LEU A 104 5.98 -14.51 -4.08
C LEU A 104 7.38 -13.89 -4.05
N TRP A 105 7.48 -12.58 -3.79
CA TRP A 105 8.77 -11.88 -3.71
C TRP A 105 9.61 -12.36 -2.52
N VAL A 106 8.99 -12.57 -1.35
CA VAL A 106 9.70 -13.11 -0.17
C VAL A 106 10.24 -14.51 -0.47
N PHE A 107 9.43 -15.38 -1.08
CA PHE A 107 9.87 -16.71 -1.48
C PHE A 107 11.04 -16.66 -2.47
N LEU A 108 10.99 -15.77 -3.48
CA LEU A 108 12.02 -15.67 -4.51
C LEU A 108 13.34 -15.05 -4.01
N PHE A 109 13.28 -14.00 -3.20
CA PHE A 109 14.48 -13.24 -2.80
C PHE A 109 15.07 -13.67 -1.45
N LEU A 110 14.23 -14.07 -0.49
CA LEU A 110 14.70 -14.49 0.83
C LEU A 110 14.77 -16.02 0.95
N GLY A 111 14.15 -16.78 0.03
CA GLY A 111 14.16 -18.25 0.06
C GLY A 111 13.40 -18.85 1.25
N GLU A 112 12.71 -18.01 2.05
CA GLU A 112 11.88 -18.48 3.14
C GLU A 112 10.68 -19.24 2.57
N LYS A 113 10.63 -20.55 2.81
CA LYS A 113 9.49 -21.38 2.42
C LYS A 113 8.24 -20.83 3.12
N PRO A 114 7.21 -20.41 2.38
CA PRO A 114 6.00 -19.89 3.00
C PRO A 114 5.44 -20.94 3.96
N ALA A 115 5.20 -20.54 5.20
CA ALA A 115 4.56 -21.40 6.18
C ALA A 115 3.23 -21.94 5.61
N PRO A 116 2.77 -23.14 6.02
CA PRO A 116 1.51 -23.70 5.54
C PRO A 116 0.31 -22.75 5.70
N THR A 117 0.34 -21.90 6.73
CA THR A 117 -0.64 -20.83 6.97
C THR A 117 -0.57 -19.68 5.95
N ALA A 118 0.63 -19.30 5.50
CA ALA A 118 0.82 -18.31 4.44
C ALA A 118 0.32 -18.85 3.08
N MET A 119 0.51 -20.15 2.81
CA MET A 119 -0.07 -20.80 1.62
C MET A 119 -1.60 -20.79 1.65
N LEU A 120 -2.18 -21.07 2.82
CA LEU A 120 -3.64 -21.08 2.99
C LEU A 120 -4.23 -19.67 2.83
N GLY A 121 -3.59 -18.65 3.42
CA GLY A 121 -3.94 -17.25 3.22
C GLY A 121 -3.83 -16.82 1.75
N GLY A 122 -2.74 -17.21 1.08
CA GLY A 122 -2.54 -16.96 -0.35
C GLY A 122 -3.63 -17.60 -1.21
N ALA A 123 -4.01 -18.86 -0.93
CA ALA A 123 -5.08 -19.55 -1.63
C ALA A 123 -6.45 -18.86 -1.46
N ILE A 124 -6.77 -18.38 -0.25
CA ILE A 124 -8.01 -17.64 0.02
C ILE A 124 -8.03 -16.33 -0.77
N VAL A 125 -6.93 -15.56 -0.77
CA VAL A 125 -6.85 -14.30 -1.51
C VAL A 125 -6.97 -14.53 -3.01
N LEU A 126 -6.24 -15.51 -3.56
CA LEU A 126 -6.33 -15.92 -4.97
C LEU A 126 -7.75 -16.37 -5.35
N GLY A 127 -8.43 -17.12 -4.48
CA GLY A 127 -9.81 -17.53 -4.70
C GLY A 127 -10.77 -16.34 -4.74
N ALA A 128 -10.69 -15.45 -3.74
CA ALA A 128 -11.53 -14.25 -3.65
C ALA A 128 -11.30 -13.30 -4.85
N ALA A 129 -10.04 -13.08 -5.20
CA ALA A 129 -9.59 -12.37 -6.39
C ALA A 129 -10.23 -12.89 -7.69
N THR A 130 -10.16 -14.20 -7.88
CA THR A 130 -10.68 -14.88 -9.08
C THR A 130 -12.20 -14.75 -9.14
N VAL A 131 -12.90 -14.99 -8.03
CA VAL A 131 -14.36 -14.84 -7.95
C VAL A 131 -14.79 -13.40 -8.25
N GLN A 132 -14.11 -12.41 -7.67
CA GLN A 132 -14.38 -11.00 -7.95
C GLN A 132 -14.19 -10.67 -9.44
N GLY A 133 -13.10 -11.15 -10.05
CA GLY A 133 -12.84 -10.98 -11.48
C GLY A 133 -13.92 -11.60 -12.36
N LEU A 134 -14.39 -12.80 -12.01
CA LEU A 134 -15.48 -13.49 -12.71
C LEU A 134 -16.82 -12.76 -12.57
N LEU A 135 -17.14 -12.26 -11.38
CA LEU A 135 -18.37 -11.46 -11.16
C LEU A 135 -18.33 -10.15 -11.94
N ALA A 136 -17.21 -9.44 -11.92
CA ALA A 136 -17.02 -8.21 -12.69
C ALA A 136 -17.09 -8.42 -14.21
N ALA A 137 -16.72 -9.60 -14.70
CA ALA A 137 -16.88 -9.99 -16.10
C ALA A 137 -18.33 -10.36 -16.47
N ARG A 138 -19.14 -10.77 -15.49
CA ARG A 138 -20.54 -11.18 -15.66
C ARG A 138 -21.54 -10.02 -15.58
N ASP A 139 -21.21 -8.96 -14.86
CA ASP A 139 -22.01 -7.72 -14.78
C ASP A 139 -21.82 -6.79 -16.00
N ARG A 140 -21.30 -7.33 -17.12
CA ARG A 140 -21.15 -6.68 -18.43
C ARG A 140 -21.99 -7.40 -19.47
#